data_AF-A0A8A2VI36-F1
#
_entry.id   AF-A0A8A2VI36-F1
#
_cell.length_a   1.000
_cell.length_b   1.000
_cell.length_c   1.000
_cell.angle_alpha   90.00
_cell.angle_beta   90.00
_cell.angle_gamma   90.00
#
_symmetry.space_group_name_H-M   'P 1'
#
loop_
_entity.id
_entity.type
_entity.pdbx_description
1 polymer ?
#
loop_
_entity_poly.entity_id
_entity_poly.type
_entity_poly.pdbx_seq_one_letter_code
_entity_poly.pdbx_strand_id
1 'polypeptide(L)' 'MANDPQTCPICEFSSDAETDVYTHLLTSHRKRAITETLLEVRPAHAPQR' A
#
# COMPACT_ATOMS: atom_id res chain seq x y z
N MET A 1 -24.54 -12.18 -12.52
CA MET A 1 -23.07 -12.17 -12.50
C MET A 1 -22.69 -11.80 -11.09
N ALA A 2 -22.24 -12.75 -10.26
CA ALA A 2 -21.78 -12.43 -8.92
C ALA A 2 -20.41 -11.77 -9.11
N ASN A 3 -20.28 -10.49 -8.76
CA ASN A 3 -18.97 -9.85 -8.68
C ASN A 3 -18.43 -10.20 -7.30
N ASP A 4 -17.50 -11.14 -7.23
CA ASP A 4 -16.84 -11.44 -5.96
C ASP A 4 -16.11 -10.17 -5.47
N PRO A 5 -16.24 -9.81 -4.19
CA PRO A 5 -15.62 -8.63 -3.64
C PRO A 5 -14.11 -8.71 -3.85
N GLN A 6 -13.55 -7.66 -4.44
CA GLN A 6 -12.13 -7.53 -4.68
C GLN A 6 -11.44 -7.15 -3.36
N THR A 7 -10.41 -7.89 -2.98
CA THR A 7 -9.66 -7.68 -1.73
C THR A 7 -8.32 -7.04 -2.02
N CYS A 8 -7.91 -6.08 -1.18
CA CYS A 8 -6.58 -5.50 -1.23
C CYS A 8 -5.52 -6.56 -0.84
N PRO A 9 -4.41 -6.69 -1.57
CA PRO A 9 -3.36 -7.65 -1.24
C PRO A 9 -2.42 -7.17 -0.13
N ILE A 10 -2.56 -5.93 0.35
CA ILE A 10 -1.64 -5.31 1.32
C ILE A 10 -2.30 -5.15 2.70
N CYS A 11 -3.62 -5.09 2.77
CA CYS A 11 -4.36 -5.02 4.03
C CYS A 11 -5.75 -5.67 3.90
N GLU A 12 -6.49 -5.74 5.00
CA GLU A 12 -7.82 -6.36 5.08
C GLU A 12 -8.96 -5.56 4.41
N PHE A 13 -8.64 -4.55 3.59
CA PHE A 13 -9.64 -3.79 2.85
C PHE A 13 -10.24 -4.63 1.71
N SER A 14 -11.55 -4.66 1.59
CA SER A 14 -12.28 -5.33 0.51
C SER A 14 -13.42 -4.46 0.00
N SER A 15 -13.66 -4.47 -1.31
CA SER A 15 -14.73 -3.69 -1.92
C SER A 15 -15.38 -4.47 -3.07
N ASP A 16 -16.67 -4.25 -3.28
CA ASP A 16 -17.45 -4.84 -4.37
C ASP A 16 -17.14 -4.23 -5.75
N ALA A 17 -16.32 -3.17 -5.81
CA ALA A 17 -15.86 -2.55 -7.04
C ALA A 17 -14.32 -2.57 -7.18
N GLU A 18 -13.83 -3.02 -8.33
CA GLU A 18 -12.39 -3.02 -8.65
C GLU A 18 -11.79 -1.61 -8.58
N THR A 19 -12.54 -0.60 -9.05
CA THR A 19 -12.10 0.81 -9.05
C THR A 19 -11.83 1.34 -7.65
N ASP A 20 -12.57 0.83 -6.66
CA ASP A 20 -12.49 1.25 -5.28
C ASP A 20 -11.25 0.64 -4.60
N VAL A 21 -10.98 -0.65 -4.85
CA VAL A 21 -9.73 -1.31 -4.45
C VAL A 21 -8.52 -0.65 -5.10
N TYR A 22 -8.60 -0.32 -6.39
CA TYR A 22 -7.52 0.39 -7.08
C TYR A 22 -7.25 1.77 -6.49
N THR A 23 -8.31 2.55 -6.22
CA THR A 23 -8.19 3.87 -5.57
C THR A 23 -7.61 3.75 -4.16
N HIS A 24 -8.01 2.74 -3.39
CA HIS A 24 -7.45 2.42 -2.09
C HIS A 24 -5.95 2.10 -2.19
N LEU A 25 -5.50 1.25 -3.13
CA LEU A 25 -4.06 0.99 -3.35
C LEU A 25 -3.29 2.28 -3.61
N LEU A 26 -3.81 3.15 -4.48
CA LEU A 26 -3.16 4.41 -4.86
C LEU A 26 -3.11 5.45 -3.74
N THR A 27 -4.05 5.44 -2.81
CA THR A 27 -4.14 6.47 -1.77
C THR A 27 -3.54 6.03 -0.44
N SER A 28 -3.74 4.77 -0.05
CA SER A 28 -3.31 4.21 1.23
C SER A 28 -1.93 3.55 1.17
N HIS A 29 -1.58 2.89 0.07
CA HIS A 29 -0.33 2.10 -0.02
C HIS A 29 0.73 2.72 -0.91
N ARG A 30 0.35 3.38 -2.02
CA ARG A 30 1.32 4.09 -2.88
C ARG A 30 1.99 5.25 -2.16
N LYS A 31 1.28 5.98 -1.29
CA LYS A 31 1.88 7.02 -0.45
C LYS A 31 2.85 6.43 0.57
N ARG A 32 2.54 5.26 1.15
CA ARG A 32 3.45 4.57 2.07
C ARG A 32 4.77 4.19 1.38
N ALA A 33 4.73 3.62 0.17
CA ALA A 33 5.95 3.28 -0.55
C ALA A 33 6.85 4.51 -0.81
N ILE A 34 6.25 5.64 -1.23
CA ILE A 34 7.00 6.89 -1.44
C ILE A 34 7.52 7.44 -0.11
N THR A 35 6.70 7.43 0.94
CA THR A 35 7.10 7.88 2.28
C THR A 35 8.19 7.00 2.88
N GLU A 36 8.13 5.67 2.75
CA GLU A 36 9.19 4.75 3.17
C GLU A 36 10.48 5.06 2.40
N THR A 37 10.45 5.11 1.07
CA THR A 37 11.65 5.44 0.28
C THR A 37 12.21 6.84 0.60
N LEU A 38 11.37 7.83 0.88
CA LEU A 38 11.83 9.18 1.25
C LEU A 38 12.35 9.27 2.69
N LEU A 39 11.75 8.51 3.63
CA LEU A 39 12.19 8.47 5.03
C LEU A 39 13.45 7.59 5.21
N GLU A 40 13.63 6.58 4.36
CA GLU A 40 14.85 5.75 4.26
C GLU A 40 16.09 6.54 3.78
N VAL A 41 15.91 7.76 3.23
CA VAL A 41 17.02 8.71 2.98
C VAL A 41 17.63 9.23 4.29
N ARG A 42 17.02 8.95 5.45
CA ARG A 42 17.72 9.02 6.74
C ARG A 42 18.29 7.63 7.06
N PRO A 43 19.61 7.41 6.93
CA PRO A 43 20.22 6.18 7.40
C PRO A 43 20.20 6.19 8.93
N ALA A 44 19.09 5.76 9.52
CA ALA A 44 19.14 5.13 10.82
C ALA A 44 19.62 3.70 10.57
N HIS A 45 20.94 3.50 10.69
CA HIS A 45 21.68 2.25 10.91
C HIS A 45 22.99 2.24 10.11
N ALA A 46 23.99 2.95 10.63
CA ALA A 46 25.31 2.36 10.76
C ALA A 46 25.42 1.86 12.21
N PRO A 47 25.79 0.59 12.41
CA PRO A 47 27.08 0.36 13.04
C PRO A 47 27.97 -0.43 12.10
N GLN A 48 29.10 0.19 11.76
CA GLN A 48 30.24 -0.46 11.14
C GLN A 48 30.81 -1.47 12.14
N ARG A 49 30.89 -2.74 11.75
CA ARG A 49 31.86 -3.70 12.29
C ARG A 49 32.47 -4.49 11.15
#